data_AF-A0A2V5XQ51-F1
#
_entry.id   AF-A0A2V5XQ51-F1
#
_cell.length_a   1.000
_cell.length_b   1.000
_cell.length_c   1.000
_cell.angle_alpha   90.00
_cell.angle_beta   90.00
_cell.angle_gamma   90.00
#
_symmetry.space_group_name_H-M   'P 1'
#
loop_
_entity.id
_entity.type
_entity.pdbx_description
1 polymer ?
#
loop_
_entity_poly.entity_id
_entity_poly.type
_entity_poly.pdbx_seq_one_letter_code
_entity_poly.pdbx_strand_id
1 'polypeptide(L)'
;MKFLPLGLAVPCALLVCGSAIGFGESPEQAQSDAVRVTVSMHPDGSRTVYNFDNAQHKAVATTTDVDGKLRQTIRYELDDAGRFSSAEISGPDGRLRLKSRYKYDDTGRILEETQSAADGTLQHKIVYNYDSSGKQTGYSVFDASGKLVSGKGAAVVRASPSPKPREKNRR
;
A
#
# COMPACT_ATOMS: atom_id res chain seq x y z
N MET A 1 -17.35 28.78 9.78
CA MET A 1 -17.42 27.40 9.27
C MET A 1 -16.05 27.06 8.70
N LYS A 2 -15.28 26.22 9.39
CA LYS A 2 -13.90 25.88 9.00
C LYS A 2 -13.98 24.77 7.94
N PHE A 3 -13.65 25.14 6.70
CA PHE A 3 -13.50 24.21 5.59
C PHE A 3 -12.41 23.19 5.94
N LEU A 4 -12.79 21.93 6.12
CA LEU A 4 -11.82 20.83 6.07
C LEU A 4 -11.29 20.77 4.64
N PRO A 5 -9.96 20.86 4.41
CA PRO A 5 -9.43 20.73 3.06
C PRO A 5 -9.68 19.31 2.57
N LEU A 6 -10.03 19.19 1.29
CA LEU A 6 -10.11 17.93 0.54
C LEU A 6 -8.96 17.01 0.97
N GLY A 7 -9.31 15.82 1.45
CA GLY A 7 -8.35 14.81 1.89
C GLY A 7 -7.35 14.54 0.78
N LEU A 8 -6.10 14.93 0.99
CA LEU A 8 -5.00 14.39 0.19
C LEU A 8 -5.04 12.88 0.35
N ALA A 9 -5.08 12.15 -0.77
CA ALA A 9 -4.85 10.71 -0.76
C ALA A 9 -3.47 10.47 -0.14
N VAL A 10 -3.46 9.97 1.09
CA VAL A 10 -2.23 9.58 1.77
C VAL A 10 -1.94 8.17 1.29
N PRO A 11 -0.86 7.93 0.52
CA PRO A 11 -0.45 6.56 0.22
C PRO A 11 -0.27 5.87 1.57
N CYS A 12 -1.02 4.80 1.81
CA CYS A 12 -0.89 4.10 3.08
C CYS A 12 0.54 3.60 3.11
N ALA A 13 1.32 4.05 4.10
CA ALA A 13 2.75 3.82 4.14
C ALA A 13 3.02 2.33 4.36
N LEU A 14 2.98 1.57 3.27
CA LEU A 14 3.64 0.29 3.15
C LEU A 14 5.12 0.61 3.01
N LEU A 15 5.73 0.86 4.16
CA LEU A 15 7.17 0.75 4.29
C LEU A 15 7.46 -0.75 4.11
N VAL A 16 7.57 -1.16 2.84
CA VAL A 16 8.33 -2.34 2.48
C VAL A 16 9.65 -2.12 3.19
N CYS A 17 9.96 -2.97 4.17
CA CYS A 17 11.28 -3.04 4.77
C CYS A 17 12.25 -3.55 3.69
N GLY A 18 12.49 -2.72 2.69
CA GLY A 18 13.58 -2.82 1.75
C GLY A 18 14.75 -2.05 2.34
N SER A 19 15.26 -2.52 3.47
CA SER A 19 16.65 -2.28 3.81
C SER A 19 17.39 -3.58 3.49
N ALA A 20 18.23 -3.50 2.47
CA ALA A 20 19.24 -4.50 2.21
C ALA A 20 20.11 -4.62 3.47
N ILE A 21 19.79 -5.60 4.32
CA ILE A 21 20.76 -6.14 5.25
C ILE A 21 21.22 -7.43 4.60
N GLY A 22 22.38 -7.36 3.97
CA GLY A 22 23.10 -8.56 3.57
C GLY A 22 23.50 -9.32 4.82
N PHE A 23 22.76 -10.37 5.14
CA PHE A 23 23.27 -11.53 5.85
C PHE A 23 22.90 -12.74 5.02
N GLY A 24 23.90 -13.55 4.70
CA GLY A 24 23.66 -14.85 4.08
C GLY A 24 22.86 -15.69 5.07
N GLU A 25 21.59 -15.90 4.79
CA GLU A 25 20.79 -16.90 5.47
C GLU A 25 20.35 -17.96 4.45
N SER A 26 20.71 -19.18 4.82
CA SER A 26 20.29 -20.46 4.24
C SER A 26 18.78 -20.48 3.96
N PRO A 27 18.29 -21.23 2.95
CA PRO A 27 16.90 -21.22 2.53
C PRO A 27 15.99 -22.05 3.47
N GLU A 28 16.04 -21.75 4.76
CA GLU A 28 15.19 -22.36 5.78
C GLU A 28 14.50 -21.28 6.62
N GLN A 29 13.89 -20.30 5.95
CA GLN A 29 12.76 -19.59 6.54
C GLN A 29 11.52 -20.47 6.39
N ALA A 30 11.53 -21.58 7.12
CA ALA A 30 10.32 -22.33 7.40
C ALA A 30 9.30 -21.35 7.99
N GLN A 31 8.04 -21.49 7.55
CA GLN A 31 6.88 -20.81 8.10
C GLN A 31 6.82 -21.04 9.61
N SER A 32 7.44 -20.14 10.36
CA SER A 32 7.38 -20.15 11.81
C SER A 32 6.05 -19.52 12.20
N ASP A 33 5.20 -20.31 12.87
CA ASP A 33 3.94 -19.88 13.52
C ASP A 33 4.18 -18.80 14.60
N ALA A 34 5.46 -18.59 14.99
CA ALA A 34 5.83 -17.59 15.97
C ALA A 34 5.47 -16.17 15.54
N VAL A 35 4.87 -15.44 16.48
CA VAL A 35 4.61 -14.00 16.34
C VAL A 35 5.92 -13.26 16.16
N ARG A 36 6.05 -12.51 15.05
CA ARG A 36 7.23 -11.67 14.78
C ARG A 36 6.92 -10.23 15.13
N VAL A 37 7.87 -9.55 15.78
CA VAL A 37 7.76 -8.13 16.11
C VAL A 37 8.91 -7.36 15.46
N THR A 38 8.58 -6.31 14.70
CA THR A 38 9.55 -5.43 14.06
C THR A 38 9.28 -3.98 14.47
N VAL A 39 10.33 -3.17 14.63
CA VAL A 39 10.19 -1.76 14.99
C VAL A 39 10.88 -0.90 13.94
N SER A 40 10.17 0.11 13.43
CA SER A 40 10.68 1.09 12.48
C SER A 40 10.68 2.48 13.12
N MET A 41 11.84 3.16 13.07
CA MET A 41 11.98 4.55 13.52
C MET A 41 11.85 5.49 12.33
N HIS A 42 11.06 6.55 12.48
CA HIS A 42 10.85 7.57 11.45
C HIS A 42 11.74 8.80 11.72
N PRO A 43 12.10 9.58 10.68
CA PRO A 43 12.92 10.79 10.84
C PRO A 43 12.31 11.86 11.76
N ASP A 44 10.98 11.86 11.93
CA ASP A 44 10.26 12.78 12.83
C ASP A 44 10.27 12.31 14.30
N GLY A 45 11.03 11.26 14.62
CA GLY A 45 11.13 10.67 15.96
C GLY A 45 9.97 9.77 16.34
N SER A 46 8.92 9.68 15.52
CA SER A 46 7.87 8.68 15.71
C SER A 46 8.40 7.28 15.42
N ARG A 47 7.72 6.27 15.97
CA ARG A 47 8.05 4.87 15.73
C ARG A 47 6.81 4.07 15.38
N THR A 48 6.99 3.04 14.58
CA THR A 48 5.96 2.05 14.27
C THR A 48 6.41 0.69 14.72
N VAL A 49 5.59 0.02 15.52
CA VAL A 49 5.78 -1.37 15.93
C VAL A 49 4.84 -2.24 15.10
N TYR A 50 5.38 -3.25 14.43
CA TYR A 50 4.65 -4.22 13.64
C TYR A 50 4.64 -5.56 14.36
N ASN A 51 3.46 -6.14 14.56
CA ASN A 51 3.26 -7.46 15.13
C ASN A 51 2.62 -8.35 14.06
N PHE A 52 3.30 -9.41 13.64
CA PHE A 52 2.85 -10.34 12.62
C PHE A 52 2.42 -11.64 13.26
N ASP A 53 1.20 -12.08 12.92
CA ASP A 53 0.66 -13.40 13.18
C ASP A 53 0.52 -14.11 11.82
N ASN A 54 1.60 -14.77 11.41
CA ASN A 54 1.65 -15.44 10.11
C ASN A 54 0.70 -16.64 10.05
N ALA A 55 0.42 -17.28 11.20
CA ALA A 55 -0.53 -18.38 11.32
C ALA A 55 -1.95 -17.94 10.96
N GLN A 56 -2.32 -16.73 11.35
CA GLN A 56 -3.64 -16.16 11.11
C GLN A 56 -3.71 -15.26 9.87
N HIS A 57 -2.63 -15.13 9.09
CA HIS A 57 -2.51 -14.17 7.99
C HIS A 57 -2.87 -12.74 8.42
N LYS A 58 -2.35 -12.30 9.57
CA LYS A 58 -2.66 -10.98 10.13
C LYS A 58 -1.39 -10.24 10.56
N ALA A 59 -1.47 -8.91 10.50
CA ALA A 59 -0.48 -8.07 11.15
C ALA A 59 -1.14 -6.84 11.78
N VAL A 60 -0.50 -6.28 12.80
CA VAL A 60 -0.93 -5.01 13.40
C VAL A 60 0.26 -4.08 13.44
N ALA A 61 0.09 -2.85 12.93
CA ALA A 61 1.07 -1.79 13.07
C ALA A 61 0.54 -0.71 14.02
N THR A 62 1.33 -0.35 15.02
CA THR A 62 1.01 0.71 15.97
C THR A 62 2.06 1.80 15.88
N THR A 63 1.63 3.01 15.53
CA THR A 63 2.52 4.17 15.41
C THR A 63 2.34 5.11 16.58
N THR A 64 3.42 5.42 17.28
CA THR A 64 3.46 6.38 18.39
C THR A 64 4.39 7.55 18.04
N ASP A 65 4.10 8.74 18.53
CA ASP A 65 5.01 9.88 18.40
C ASP A 65 6.25 9.75 19.32
N VAL A 66 7.08 10.78 19.31
CA VAL A 66 8.31 10.87 20.11
C VAL A 66 8.05 10.82 21.62
N ASP A 67 6.87 11.30 22.07
CA ASP A 67 6.43 11.28 23.46
C ASP A 67 5.73 9.96 23.84
N GLY A 68 5.64 9.01 22.89
CA GLY A 68 4.97 7.73 23.06
C GLY A 68 3.45 7.78 22.91
N LYS A 69 2.87 8.91 22.49
CA LYS A 69 1.43 9.04 22.29
C LYS A 69 1.02 8.33 21.01
N LEU A 70 -0.05 7.53 21.10
CA LEU A 70 -0.62 6.85 19.94
C LEU A 70 -1.02 7.86 18.87
N ARG A 71 -0.60 7.61 17.63
CA ARG A 71 -1.02 8.35 16.44
C ARG A 71 -2.04 7.56 15.62
N GLN A 72 -1.78 6.27 15.42
CA GLN A 72 -2.64 5.40 14.62
C GLN A 72 -2.36 3.93 14.90
N THR A 73 -3.37 3.11 14.62
CA THR A 73 -3.26 1.65 14.57
C THR A 73 -3.76 1.17 13.22
N ILE A 74 -3.00 0.29 12.57
CA ILE A 74 -3.37 -0.32 11.31
C ILE A 74 -3.48 -1.82 11.53
N ARG A 75 -4.61 -2.41 11.15
CA ARG A 75 -4.79 -3.87 11.13
C ARG A 75 -4.70 -4.33 9.69
N TYR A 76 -3.85 -5.30 9.42
CA TYR A 76 -3.63 -5.87 8.11
C TYR A 76 -4.16 -7.29 8.04
N GLU A 77 -4.66 -7.64 6.86
CA GLU A 77 -4.81 -9.02 6.42
C GLU A 77 -3.71 -9.32 5.41
N LEU A 78 -3.21 -10.55 5.42
CA LEU A 78 -2.20 -11.05 4.51
C LEU A 78 -2.83 -12.02 3.51
N ASP A 79 -2.28 -12.11 2.31
CA ASP A 79 -2.59 -13.16 1.35
C ASP A 79 -1.81 -14.45 1.66
N ASP A 80 -2.04 -15.49 0.86
CA ASP A 80 -1.38 -16.80 1.02
C ASP A 80 0.14 -16.72 0.82
N ALA A 81 0.63 -15.69 0.12
CA ALA A 81 2.04 -15.41 -0.07
C ALA A 81 2.63 -14.54 1.06
N GLY A 82 1.85 -14.23 2.10
CA GLY A 82 2.27 -13.41 3.24
C GLY A 82 2.37 -11.91 2.93
N ARG A 83 1.77 -11.44 1.83
CA ARG A 83 1.75 -10.02 1.42
C ARG A 83 0.48 -9.34 1.91
N PHE A 84 0.49 -8.04 2.12
CA PHE A 84 -0.70 -7.31 2.59
C PHE A 84 -1.84 -7.33 1.57
N SER A 85 -2.96 -7.98 1.87
CA SER A 85 -4.14 -7.99 1.01
C SER A 85 -5.07 -6.82 1.30
N SER A 86 -5.19 -6.45 2.58
CA SER A 86 -6.04 -5.36 3.05
C SER A 86 -5.46 -4.67 4.28
N ALA A 87 -5.93 -3.45 4.56
CA ALA A 87 -5.59 -2.70 5.75
C ALA A 87 -6.80 -1.91 6.28
N GLU A 88 -6.95 -1.86 7.59
CA GLU A 88 -7.91 -1.01 8.29
C GLU A 88 -7.16 -0.03 9.20
N ILE A 89 -7.30 1.26 8.92
CA ILE A 89 -6.57 2.34 9.59
C ILE A 89 -7.48 3.04 10.60
N SER A 90 -7.12 2.92 11.87
CA SER A 90 -7.78 3.59 13.00
C SER A 90 -6.95 4.74 13.52
N GLY A 91 -7.63 5.82 13.89
CA GLY A 91 -7.03 6.95 14.59
C GLY A 91 -6.63 6.61 16.04
N PRO A 92 -6.08 7.57 16.78
CA PRO A 92 -5.67 7.37 18.17
C PRO A 92 -6.86 7.20 19.12
N ASP A 93 -8.05 7.60 18.68
CA ASP A 93 -9.34 7.37 19.34
C ASP A 93 -9.92 5.98 19.04
N GLY A 94 -9.20 5.13 18.32
CA GLY A 94 -9.64 3.80 17.91
C GLY A 94 -10.67 3.79 16.77
N ARG A 95 -11.17 4.95 16.35
CA ARG A 95 -12.18 5.04 15.29
C ARG A 95 -11.56 4.72 13.95
N LEU A 96 -12.18 3.79 13.22
CA LEU A 96 -11.81 3.47 11.86
C LEU A 96 -11.98 4.70 10.95
N ARG A 97 -10.96 5.01 10.16
CA ARG A 97 -10.92 6.16 9.26
C ARG A 97 -10.90 5.75 7.80
N LEU A 98 -10.14 4.70 7.50
CA LEU A 98 -9.86 4.29 6.13
C LEU A 98 -9.71 2.77 6.06
N LYS A 99 -10.17 2.20 4.94
CA LYS A 99 -9.89 0.82 4.53
C LYS A 99 -9.12 0.85 3.23
N SER A 100 -8.05 0.07 3.12
CA SER A 100 -7.25 -0.10 1.90
C SER A 100 -7.28 -1.55 1.43
N ARG A 101 -7.23 -1.76 0.12
CA ARG A 101 -6.99 -3.06 -0.51
C ARG A 101 -5.89 -2.94 -1.54
N TYR A 102 -5.04 -3.96 -1.62
CA TYR A 102 -3.87 -3.96 -2.48
C TYR A 102 -3.96 -5.03 -3.55
N LYS A 103 -3.47 -4.70 -4.74
CA LYS A 103 -3.25 -5.66 -5.82
C LYS A 103 -1.80 -5.63 -6.22
N TYR A 104 -1.29 -6.80 -6.58
CA TYR A 104 0.10 -7.00 -6.89
C TYR A 104 0.26 -7.45 -8.34
N ASP A 105 1.43 -7.17 -8.91
CA ASP A 105 1.88 -7.84 -10.12
C ASP A 105 2.49 -9.22 -9.79
N ASP A 106 2.86 -9.97 -10.83
CA ASP A 106 3.44 -11.31 -10.72
C ASP A 106 4.80 -11.32 -9.99
N THR A 107 5.46 -10.16 -9.89
CA THR A 107 6.73 -10.00 -9.18
C THR A 107 6.55 -9.55 -7.72
N GLY A 108 5.30 -9.43 -7.25
CA GLY A 108 4.98 -9.04 -5.88
C GLY A 108 5.07 -7.54 -5.60
N ARG A 109 5.11 -6.68 -6.63
CA ARG A 109 5.04 -5.22 -6.48
C ARG A 109 3.59 -4.76 -6.49
N ILE A 110 3.27 -3.70 -5.73
CA ILE A 110 1.90 -3.18 -5.65
C ILE A 110 1.57 -2.47 -6.95
N LEU A 111 0.59 -2.97 -7.69
CA LEU A 111 0.09 -2.34 -8.90
C LEU A 111 -1.00 -1.30 -8.59
N GLU A 112 -1.87 -1.62 -7.63
CA GLU A 112 -3.04 -0.82 -7.29
C GLU A 112 -3.30 -0.82 -5.78
N GLU A 113 -3.64 0.35 -5.24
CA GLU A 113 -4.26 0.52 -3.93
C GLU A 113 -5.67 1.12 -4.12
N THR A 114 -6.68 0.52 -3.49
CA THR A 114 -8.03 1.08 -3.42
C THR A 114 -8.33 1.50 -1.99
N GLN A 115 -8.72 2.76 -1.81
CA GLN A 115 -9.00 3.37 -0.51
C GLN A 115 -10.49 3.70 -0.37
N SER A 116 -11.10 3.23 0.70
CA SER A 116 -12.51 3.46 1.05
C SER A 116 -12.64 4.06 2.43
N ALA A 117 -13.70 4.82 2.66
CA ALA A 117 -14.09 5.28 3.98
C ALA A 117 -14.52 4.11 4.88
N ALA A 118 -14.73 4.40 6.18
CA ALA A 118 -15.10 3.39 7.16
C ALA A 118 -16.40 2.63 6.82
N ASP A 119 -17.34 3.31 6.15
CA ASP A 119 -18.62 2.76 5.66
C ASP A 119 -18.46 1.92 4.37
N GLY A 120 -17.26 1.83 3.80
CA GLY A 120 -16.96 1.12 2.57
C GLY A 120 -17.05 1.98 1.31
N THR A 121 -17.47 3.24 1.40
CA THR A 121 -17.56 4.15 0.26
C THR A 121 -16.19 4.40 -0.34
N LEU A 122 -16.01 4.04 -1.62
CA LEU A 122 -14.78 4.29 -2.36
C LEU A 122 -14.43 5.79 -2.32
N GLN A 123 -13.19 6.10 -1.97
CA GLN A 123 -12.66 7.46 -1.98
C GLN A 123 -11.68 7.63 -3.12
N HIS A 124 -10.68 6.75 -3.19
CA HIS A 124 -9.58 6.86 -4.14
C HIS A 124 -9.14 5.50 -4.68
N LYS A 125 -8.62 5.51 -5.90
CA LYS A 125 -7.80 4.45 -6.45
C LYS A 125 -6.44 5.01 -6.81
N ILE A 126 -5.38 4.35 -6.38
CA ILE A 126 -4.00 4.72 -6.68
C ILE A 126 -3.40 3.61 -7.53
N VAL A 127 -2.83 3.96 -8.67
CA VAL A 127 -2.13 3.03 -9.57
C VAL A 127 -0.66 3.40 -9.59
N TYR A 128 0.21 2.41 -9.38
CA TYR A 128 1.65 2.61 -9.34
C TYR A 128 2.30 2.20 -10.66
N ASN A 129 3.29 2.98 -11.07
CA ASN A 129 4.05 2.75 -12.30
C ASN A 129 5.49 2.39 -11.96
N TYR A 130 6.02 1.41 -12.68
CA TYR A 130 7.39 0.92 -12.53
C TYR A 130 8.08 0.88 -13.88
N ASP A 131 9.40 1.09 -13.89
CA ASP A 131 10.22 0.80 -15.06
C ASP A 131 10.56 -0.70 -15.16
N SER A 132 11.23 -1.07 -16.26
CA SER A 132 11.67 -2.44 -16.52
C SER A 132 12.68 -2.97 -15.51
N SER A 133 13.35 -2.10 -14.75
CA SER A 133 14.30 -2.49 -13.70
C SER A 133 13.64 -2.77 -12.35
N GLY A 134 12.33 -2.56 -12.23
CA GLY A 134 11.64 -2.75 -10.96
C GLY A 134 11.36 -1.46 -10.21
N LYS A 135 11.95 -0.33 -10.62
CA LYS A 135 11.93 0.90 -9.84
C LYS A 135 10.64 1.67 -10.09
N GLN A 136 10.01 2.13 -8.99
CA GLN A 136 8.80 2.94 -9.09
C GLN A 136 9.13 4.27 -9.76
N THR A 137 8.48 4.54 -10.88
CA THR A 137 8.64 5.77 -11.67
C THR A 137 7.54 6.78 -11.38
N GLY A 138 6.42 6.33 -10.80
CA GLY A 138 5.33 7.23 -10.47
C GLY A 138 4.09 6.55 -9.90
N TYR A 139 3.03 7.35 -9.79
CA TYR A 139 1.69 6.90 -9.44
C TYR A 139 0.64 7.86 -10.02
N SER A 140 -0.60 7.37 -10.12
CA SER A 140 -1.78 8.13 -10.52
C SER A 140 -2.89 7.89 -9.52
N VAL A 141 -3.56 8.96 -9.09
CA VAL A 141 -4.66 8.94 -8.12
C VAL A 141 -5.95 9.29 -8.85
N PHE A 142 -6.92 8.40 -8.77
CA PHE A 142 -8.26 8.56 -9.30
C PHE A 142 -9.24 8.75 -8.15
N ASP A 143 -10.25 9.59 -8.35
CA ASP A 143 -11.39 9.68 -7.43
C ASP A 143 -12.36 8.50 -7.61
N ALA A 144 -13.41 8.47 -6.80
CA ALA A 144 -14.46 7.44 -6.83
C ALA A 144 -15.19 7.34 -8.18
N SER A 145 -15.19 8.39 -9.00
CA SER A 145 -15.77 8.38 -10.35
C SER A 145 -14.82 7.83 -11.42
N GLY A 146 -13.56 7.54 -11.04
CA GLY A 146 -12.51 7.12 -11.96
C GLY A 146 -11.80 8.29 -12.65
N LYS A 147 -12.05 9.55 -12.23
CA LYS A 147 -11.37 10.71 -12.80
C LYS A 147 -10.00 10.87 -12.13
N LEU A 148 -8.97 11.11 -12.94
CA LEU A 148 -7.63 11.41 -12.46
C LEU A 148 -7.63 12.74 -11.70
N VAL A 149 -7.25 12.71 -10.42
CA VAL A 149 -7.20 13.88 -9.53
C VAL A 149 -5.78 14.28 -9.16
N SER A 150 -4.83 13.35 -9.18
CA SER A 150 -3.43 13.64 -8.89
C SER A 150 -2.51 12.56 -9.46
N GLY A 151 -1.20 12.79 -9.41
CA GLY A 151 -0.19 11.82 -9.81
C GLY A 151 1.20 12.45 -9.80
N LYS A 152 2.22 11.60 -9.74
CA LYS A 152 3.62 12.01 -9.83
C LYS A 152 4.36 10.99 -10.69
N GLY A 153 5.19 11.44 -11.62
CA GLY A 153 5.98 10.58 -12.49
C GLY A 153 6.31 11.26 -13.81
N ALA A 154 7.39 10.81 -14.48
CA ALA A 154 7.75 11.33 -15.79
C ALA A 154 6.63 11.03 -16.79
N ALA A 155 6.11 12.09 -17.41
CA ALA A 155 5.12 12.13 -18.48
C ALA A 155 4.25 10.87 -18.65
N VAL A 156 2.96 11.02 -18.31
CA VAL A 156 1.87 10.20 -18.81
C VAL A 156 2.10 9.90 -20.30
N VAL A 157 2.65 8.72 -20.62
CA VAL A 157 2.43 8.12 -21.92
C VAL A 157 0.94 7.82 -21.89
N ARG A 158 0.18 8.75 -22.49
CA ARG A 158 -1.26 8.60 -22.75
C ARG A 158 -1.51 7.17 -23.16
N ALA A 159 -2.57 6.59 -22.61
CA ALA A 159 -3.14 5.33 -23.07
C ALA A 159 -3.01 5.26 -24.60
N SER A 160 -2.07 4.46 -25.07
CA SER A 160 -2.04 4.12 -26.48
C SER A 160 -3.29 3.27 -26.69
N PRO A 161 -4.26 3.69 -27.52
CA PRO A 161 -5.39 2.83 -27.81
C PRO A 161 -4.80 1.56 -28.44
N SER A 162 -5.19 0.42 -27.88
CA SER A 162 -4.84 -0.91 -28.34
C SER A 162 -4.83 -0.96 -29.88
N PRO A 163 -3.77 -1.48 -30.52
CA PRO A 163 -3.81 -1.65 -31.97
C PRO A 163 -4.90 -2.66 -32.29
N LYS A 164 -5.99 -2.20 -32.90
CA LYS A 164 -7.01 -3.09 -33.47
C LYS A 164 -6.32 -4.01 -34.50
N PRO A 165 -6.66 -5.31 -34.58
CA PRO A 165 -6.09 -6.19 -35.59
C PRO A 165 -6.50 -5.68 -36.97
N ARG A 166 -5.52 -5.39 -37.84
CA ARG A 166 -5.77 -5.04 -39.24
C ARG A 166 -6.12 -6.32 -39.99
N GLU A 167 -7.40 -6.48 -40.32
CA GLU A 167 -7.91 -7.56 -41.15
C GLU A 167 -7.24 -7.49 -42.55
N LYS A 168 -6.43 -8.50 -42.86
CA LYS A 168 -5.75 -8.61 -44.15
C LYS A 168 -6.70 -9.27 -45.14
N ASN A 169 -7.45 -8.45 -45.86
CA ASN A 169 -8.27 -8.88 -46.98
C ASN A 169 -7.34 -9.50 -48.05
N ARG A 170 -7.46 -10.81 -48.28
CA ARG A 170 -6.78 -11.54 -49.35
C ARG A 170 -7.74 -11.57 -50.55
N ARG A 171 -7.30 -10.95 -51.65
CA ARG A 171 -7.85 -11.20 -53.00
C ARG A 171 -7.56 -12.63 -53.43
#